data_AF-A0A8S4H1V7-F1
#
_entry.id   AF-A0A8S4H1V7-F1
#
_cell.length_a   1.000
_cell.length_b   1.000
_cell.length_c   1.000
_cell.angle_alpha   90.00
_cell.angle_beta   90.00
_cell.angle_gamma   90.00
#
_symmetry.space_group_name_H-M   'P 1'
#
loop_
_entity.id
_entity.type
_entity.pdbx_description
1 polymer ?
#
loop_
_entity_poly.entity_id
_entity_poly.type
_entity_poly.pdbx_seq_one_letter_code
_entity_poly.pdbx_strand_id
1 'polypeptide(L)'
;MDAATKTFDELKEENQDLRQRLLAKEREIQALQDIVDAHSDAAAQDVATGRLAELSKKNRHLNVMMEKYRTEADRLRRELEGKKALTGSPKGKTGGGIMGPAKAGPDGPDGWRVKYEELLQRNTRLSQEMGQLTQQQRAVEVLVRKEYGEEVDVRELIRNPENFKGRQEEIIRLRAKVRDLAAKAGATVKEGSGERAVREGVRAAAEKRTVEMQRLQEENQELQEKVDEARFKSKGQVGRIRVLENSLSQIKEKMAVVLNKTATDDKLIRAQKAQIQALTDRLAGKSGAAGDAEARMELEQRCEEFEMQVQRQERIILALQEQLQAAQEDADGEDEAVTRGGAEEGGEYGGSEGGQSPGAEDAAAVAGLGGSDAGGDDDGEER
;
A
#
# COMPACT_ATOMS: atom_id res chain seq x y z
N MET A 1 -36.25 -66.88 30.26
CA MET A 1 -36.58 -65.77 31.18
C MET A 1 -35.58 -65.82 32.33
N ASP A 2 -34.29 -65.60 32.07
CA ASP A 2 -33.22 -65.82 33.06
C ASP A 2 -32.39 -64.55 33.27
N ALA A 3 -33.05 -63.47 33.68
CA ALA A 3 -32.36 -62.19 33.94
C ALA A 3 -32.74 -61.55 35.27
N ALA A 4 -33.49 -62.23 36.14
CA ALA A 4 -34.23 -61.56 37.21
C ALA A 4 -33.91 -61.99 38.65
N THR A 5 -32.69 -62.48 38.93
CA THR A 5 -32.18 -62.55 40.31
C THR A 5 -30.67 -62.31 40.36
N LYS A 6 -30.22 -61.11 39.98
CA LYS A 6 -28.88 -60.66 40.35
C LYS A 6 -28.81 -60.58 41.87
N THR A 7 -27.74 -61.10 42.46
CA THR A 7 -27.57 -61.00 43.91
C THR A 7 -27.35 -59.54 44.31
N PHE A 8 -27.70 -59.18 45.55
CA PHE A 8 -27.57 -57.80 46.02
C PHE A 8 -26.13 -57.26 45.87
N ASP A 9 -25.14 -58.12 46.03
CA ASP A 9 -23.72 -57.77 45.89
C ASP A 9 -23.34 -57.51 44.43
N GLU A 10 -23.83 -58.30 43.48
CA GLU A 10 -23.63 -58.05 42.03
C GLU A 10 -24.23 -56.71 41.60
N LEU A 11 -25.44 -56.39 42.08
CA LEU A 11 -26.07 -55.10 41.81
C LEU A 11 -25.30 -53.93 42.42
N LYS A 12 -24.68 -54.13 43.59
CA LYS A 12 -23.86 -53.11 44.25
C LYS A 12 -22.56 -52.87 43.49
N GLU A 13 -21.91 -53.93 43.00
CA GLU A 13 -20.70 -53.85 42.19
C GLU A 13 -20.99 -53.21 40.83
N GLU A 14 -22.07 -53.60 40.16
CA GLU A 14 -22.52 -52.99 38.90
C GLU A 14 -22.87 -51.51 39.09
N ASN A 15 -23.52 -51.13 40.19
CA ASN A 15 -23.79 -49.72 40.49
C ASN A 15 -22.49 -48.92 40.73
N GLN A 16 -21.49 -49.53 41.37
CA GLN A 16 -20.19 -48.90 41.60
C GLN A 16 -19.42 -48.70 40.28
N ASP A 17 -19.40 -49.71 39.41
CA ASP A 17 -18.78 -49.61 38.08
C ASP A 17 -19.50 -48.56 37.22
N LEU A 18 -20.84 -48.54 37.23
CA LEU A 18 -21.63 -47.51 36.54
C LEU A 18 -21.30 -46.09 37.04
N ARG A 19 -21.14 -45.89 38.36
CA ARG A 19 -20.73 -44.60 38.92
C ARG A 19 -19.32 -44.21 38.49
N GLN A 20 -18.40 -45.15 38.44
CA GLN A 20 -17.03 -44.88 37.98
C GLN A 20 -17.00 -44.51 36.50
N ARG A 21 -17.76 -45.21 35.65
CA ARG A 21 -17.91 -44.89 34.23
C ARG A 21 -18.56 -43.53 34.02
N LEU A 22 -19.57 -43.19 34.82
CA LEU A 22 -20.22 -41.88 34.79
C LEU A 22 -19.24 -40.77 35.16
N LEU A 23 -18.47 -40.92 36.23
CA LEU A 23 -17.41 -39.98 36.61
C LEU A 23 -16.33 -39.85 35.53
N ALA A 24 -15.95 -40.95 34.86
CA ALA A 24 -15.01 -40.91 33.76
C ALA A 24 -15.56 -40.11 32.56
N LYS A 25 -16.84 -40.29 32.24
CA LYS A 25 -17.53 -39.54 31.18
C LYS A 25 -17.75 -38.07 31.54
N GLU A 26 -18.03 -37.73 32.79
CA GLU A 26 -18.11 -36.34 33.24
C GLU A 26 -16.77 -35.61 33.09
N ARG A 27 -15.64 -36.27 33.40
CA ARG A 27 -14.30 -35.70 33.16
C ARG A 27 -14.00 -35.50 31.68
N GLU A 28 -14.42 -36.45 30.84
CA GLU A 28 -14.26 -36.36 29.39
C GLU A 28 -15.07 -35.18 28.81
N ILE A 29 -16.33 -35.03 29.26
CA ILE A 29 -17.18 -33.89 28.88
C ILE A 29 -16.53 -32.57 29.31
N GLN A 30 -16.03 -32.49 30.54
CA GLN A 30 -15.35 -31.28 31.03
C GLN A 30 -14.12 -30.94 30.19
N ALA A 31 -13.27 -31.92 29.88
CA ALA A 31 -12.10 -31.70 29.04
C ALA A 31 -12.45 -31.22 27.62
N LEU A 32 -13.54 -31.74 27.04
CA LEU A 32 -14.03 -31.28 25.74
C LEU A 32 -14.61 -29.86 25.80
N GLN A 33 -15.30 -29.50 26.90
CA GLN A 33 -15.78 -28.13 27.12
C GLN A 33 -14.61 -27.14 27.21
N ASP A 34 -13.57 -27.48 27.97
CA ASP A 34 -12.37 -26.62 28.10
C ASP A 34 -11.68 -26.40 26.73
N ILE A 35 -11.67 -27.40 25.85
CA ILE A 35 -11.12 -27.27 24.48
C ILE A 35 -11.97 -26.35 23.60
N VAL A 36 -13.30 -26.43 23.71
CA VAL A 36 -14.22 -25.58 22.94
C VAL A 36 -14.10 -24.13 23.38
N ASP A 37 -14.01 -23.88 24.68
CA ASP A 37 -13.86 -22.52 25.22
C ASP A 37 -12.52 -21.90 24.78
N ALA A 38 -11.43 -22.68 24.84
CA ALA A 38 -10.12 -22.24 24.35
C ALA A 38 -10.12 -21.91 22.84
N HIS A 39 -10.84 -22.68 22.02
CA HIS A 39 -11.00 -22.39 20.59
C HIS A 39 -11.83 -21.13 20.34
N SER A 40 -12.90 -20.92 21.13
CA SER A 40 -13.74 -19.72 21.04
C SER A 40 -12.94 -18.45 21.37
N ASP A 41 -12.13 -18.50 22.43
CA ASP A 41 -11.29 -17.38 22.84
C ASP A 41 -10.22 -17.05 21.79
N ALA A 42 -9.58 -18.07 21.22
CA ALA A 42 -8.61 -17.89 20.13
C ALA A 42 -9.27 -17.25 18.89
N ALA A 43 -10.45 -17.72 18.49
CA ALA A 43 -11.18 -17.14 17.36
C ALA A 43 -11.60 -15.68 17.62
N ALA A 44 -12.00 -15.35 18.85
CA ALA A 44 -12.33 -13.98 19.24
C ALA A 44 -11.10 -13.06 19.19
N GLN A 45 -9.93 -13.55 19.59
CA GLN A 45 -8.66 -12.83 19.48
C GLN A 45 -8.25 -12.59 18.02
N ASP A 46 -8.43 -13.57 17.13
CA ASP A 46 -8.13 -13.43 15.70
C ASP A 46 -9.03 -12.36 15.02
N VAL A 47 -10.32 -12.33 15.38
CA VAL A 47 -11.23 -11.28 14.89
C VAL A 47 -10.82 -9.90 15.41
N ALA A 48 -10.42 -9.79 16.68
CA ALA A 48 -9.96 -8.53 17.26
C ALA A 48 -8.66 -8.02 16.63
N THR A 49 -7.69 -8.90 16.39
CA THR A 49 -6.41 -8.55 15.73
C THR A 49 -6.63 -8.15 14.27
N GLY A 50 -7.52 -8.84 13.55
CA GLY A 50 -7.93 -8.46 12.20
C GLY A 50 -8.54 -7.06 12.14
N ARG A 51 -9.48 -6.76 13.05
CA ARG A 51 -10.09 -5.43 13.15
C ARG A 51 -9.08 -4.33 13.51
N LEU A 52 -8.12 -4.62 14.38
CA LEU A 52 -7.03 -3.70 14.71
C LEU A 52 -6.13 -3.41 13.50
N ALA A 53 -5.82 -4.43 12.71
CA ALA A 53 -5.04 -4.28 11.48
C ALA A 53 -5.78 -3.44 10.43
N GLU A 54 -7.09 -3.65 10.25
CA GLU A 54 -7.91 -2.81 9.37
C GLU A 54 -8.00 -1.35 9.83
N LEU A 55 -8.23 -1.12 11.12
CA LEU A 55 -8.24 0.23 11.70
C LEU A 55 -6.88 0.90 11.53
N SER A 56 -5.78 0.16 11.68
CA SER A 56 -4.43 0.67 11.46
C SER A 56 -4.18 1.03 9.99
N LYS A 57 -4.66 0.22 9.04
CA LYS A 57 -4.59 0.53 7.60
C LYS A 57 -5.40 1.79 7.27
N LYS A 58 -6.63 1.91 7.79
CA LYS A 58 -7.48 3.09 7.63
C LYS A 58 -6.82 4.34 8.23
N ASN A 59 -6.23 4.22 9.43
CA ASN A 59 -5.54 5.33 10.08
C ASN A 59 -4.32 5.81 9.26
N ARG A 60 -3.50 4.88 8.75
CA ARG A 60 -2.38 5.22 7.84
C ARG A 60 -2.86 5.92 6.57
N HIS A 61 -3.91 5.39 5.93
CA HIS A 61 -4.48 6.00 4.73
C HIS A 61 -5.00 7.42 4.99
N LEU A 62 -5.75 7.61 6.08
CA LEU A 62 -6.24 8.93 6.49
C LEU A 62 -5.10 9.90 6.78
N ASN A 63 -4.02 9.46 7.44
CA ASN A 63 -2.85 10.31 7.67
C ASN A 63 -2.18 10.73 6.35
N VAL A 64 -2.05 9.82 5.39
CA VAL A 64 -1.50 10.16 4.06
C VAL A 64 -2.40 11.17 3.34
N MET A 65 -3.72 11.00 3.41
CA MET A 65 -4.67 11.96 2.81
C MET A 65 -4.62 13.33 3.52
N MET A 66 -4.54 13.33 4.85
CA MET A 66 -4.36 14.55 5.64
C MET A 66 -3.09 15.30 5.26
N GLU A 67 -1.95 14.61 5.12
CA GLU A 67 -0.70 15.23 4.66
C GLU A 67 -0.82 15.77 3.24
N LYS A 68 -1.44 15.03 2.30
CA LYS A 68 -1.72 15.53 0.96
C LYS A 68 -2.54 16.83 0.99
N TYR A 69 -3.64 16.86 1.75
CA TYR A 69 -4.46 18.06 1.88
C TYR A 69 -3.72 19.21 2.57
N ARG A 70 -2.85 18.94 3.53
CA ARG A 70 -1.97 19.95 4.15
C ARG A 70 -1.01 20.54 3.13
N THR A 71 -0.30 19.68 2.36
CA THR A 71 0.63 20.14 1.33
C THR A 71 -0.07 20.96 0.24
N GLU A 72 -1.28 20.56 -0.15
CA GLU A 72 -2.08 21.27 -1.15
C GLU A 72 -2.60 22.60 -0.59
N ALA A 73 -3.04 22.64 0.66
CA ALA A 73 -3.42 23.87 1.34
C ALA A 73 -2.23 24.84 1.45
N ASP A 74 -1.03 24.34 1.76
CA ASP A 74 0.18 25.14 1.81
C ASP A 74 0.60 25.65 0.42
N ARG A 75 0.46 24.83 -0.62
CA ARG A 75 0.68 25.25 -2.02
C ARG A 75 -0.27 26.39 -2.41
N LEU A 76 -1.56 26.21 -2.18
CA LEU A 76 -2.59 27.22 -2.46
C LEU A 76 -2.39 28.49 -1.62
N ARG A 77 -1.96 28.36 -0.35
CA ARG A 77 -1.59 29.51 0.49
C ARG A 77 -0.43 30.30 -0.10
N ARG A 78 0.65 29.63 -0.53
CA ARG A 78 1.80 30.28 -1.17
C ARG A 78 1.43 30.93 -2.50
N GLU A 79 0.60 30.29 -3.32
CA GLU A 79 0.10 30.90 -4.57
C GLU A 79 -0.75 32.14 -4.31
N LEU A 80 -1.56 32.12 -3.25
CA LEU A 80 -2.40 33.24 -2.86
C LEU A 80 -1.57 34.38 -2.27
N GLU A 81 -0.52 34.08 -1.49
CA GLU A 81 0.47 35.06 -1.03
C GLU A 81 1.29 35.65 -2.18
N GLY A 82 1.73 34.82 -3.14
CA GLY A 82 2.42 35.27 -4.35
C GLY A 82 1.55 36.18 -5.21
N LYS A 83 0.27 35.84 -5.40
CA LYS A 83 -0.70 36.70 -6.10
C LYS A 83 -0.99 37.99 -5.34
N LYS A 84 -1.07 37.95 -4.00
CA LYS A 84 -1.23 39.17 -3.16
C LYS A 84 0.01 40.07 -3.21
N ALA A 85 1.21 39.51 -3.32
CA ALA A 85 2.45 40.26 -3.48
C ALA A 85 2.57 40.89 -4.89
N LEU A 86 2.08 40.22 -5.93
CA LEU A 86 2.02 40.73 -7.30
C LEU A 86 0.91 41.78 -7.49
N THR A 87 -0.15 41.76 -6.70
CA THR A 87 -1.19 42.80 -6.67
C THR A 87 -0.95 43.85 -5.58
N GLY A 88 0.28 44.34 -5.46
CA GLY A 88 0.61 45.49 -4.63
C GLY A 88 -0.33 46.67 -4.94
N SER A 89 -1.21 46.97 -4.00
CA SER A 89 -2.20 48.05 -4.13
C SER A 89 -1.52 49.42 -3.99
N PRO A 90 -1.81 50.40 -4.88
CA PRO A 90 -1.29 51.76 -4.77
C PRO A 90 -2.02 52.55 -3.69
N LYS A 91 -1.25 53.34 -2.92
CA LYS A 91 -1.77 54.39 -2.02
C LYS A 91 -2.48 55.47 -2.84
N GLY A 92 -3.72 55.81 -2.47
CA GLY A 92 -4.44 56.99 -2.97
C GLY A 92 -5.55 57.43 -2.02
N LYS A 93 -5.36 58.59 -1.37
CA LYS A 93 -6.40 59.37 -0.69
C LYS A 93 -7.34 59.98 -1.73
N THR A 94 -8.66 59.87 -1.55
CA THR A 94 -9.69 60.94 -1.50
C THR A 94 -11.10 60.42 -1.86
N GLY A 95 -12.11 60.88 -1.11
CA GLY A 95 -13.43 61.24 -1.65
C GLY A 95 -14.50 60.14 -1.86
N GLY A 96 -15.46 60.10 -0.93
CA GLY A 96 -16.90 60.14 -1.23
C GLY A 96 -17.59 58.97 -1.95
N GLY A 97 -18.40 58.22 -1.20
CA GLY A 97 -19.76 57.85 -1.63
C GLY A 97 -20.00 56.48 -2.28
N ILE A 98 -20.93 55.75 -1.65
CA ILE A 98 -21.89 54.78 -2.23
C ILE A 98 -21.49 53.29 -2.26
N MET A 99 -22.16 52.55 -1.36
CA MET A 99 -22.61 51.14 -1.36
C MET A 99 -21.72 50.02 -1.94
N GLY A 100 -21.28 49.13 -1.05
CA GLY A 100 -20.91 47.74 -1.33
C GLY A 100 -20.54 47.01 -0.02
N PRO A 101 -20.95 45.75 0.21
CA PRO A 101 -20.77 45.08 1.49
C PRO A 101 -19.28 44.84 1.74
N ALA A 102 -18.81 45.33 2.89
CA ALA A 102 -17.43 45.25 3.31
C ALA A 102 -16.97 43.79 3.41
N LYS A 103 -16.13 43.36 2.45
CA LYS A 103 -15.21 42.25 2.69
C LYS A 103 -14.25 42.71 3.77
N ALA A 104 -14.37 42.10 4.95
CA ALA A 104 -13.46 42.27 6.06
C ALA A 104 -12.02 42.07 5.56
N GLY A 105 -11.20 43.09 5.77
CA GLY A 105 -9.75 42.97 5.71
C GLY A 105 -9.23 42.02 6.81
N PRO A 106 -7.91 41.96 7.01
CA PRO A 106 -7.24 41.00 7.89
C PRO A 106 -7.60 41.10 9.40
N ASP A 107 -8.58 41.93 9.76
CA ASP A 107 -9.15 42.10 11.11
C ASP A 107 -10.60 41.58 11.22
N GLY A 108 -10.98 40.58 10.42
CA GLY A 108 -12.27 39.88 10.58
C GLY A 108 -12.34 39.03 11.86
N PRO A 109 -13.55 38.64 12.33
CA PRO A 109 -13.75 37.94 13.61
C PRO A 109 -13.02 36.59 13.74
N ASP A 110 -12.52 36.04 12.63
CA ASP A 110 -11.76 34.78 12.60
C ASP A 110 -10.24 34.95 12.35
N GLY A 111 -9.77 36.13 11.96
CA GLY A 111 -8.33 36.40 11.75
C GLY A 111 -7.54 36.35 13.06
N TRP A 112 -8.15 36.83 14.14
CA TRP A 112 -7.61 36.70 15.49
C TRP A 112 -7.54 35.25 15.96
N ARG A 113 -8.48 34.38 15.54
CA ARG A 113 -8.43 32.95 15.87
C ARG A 113 -7.28 32.24 15.18
N VAL A 114 -7.08 32.49 13.89
CA VAL A 114 -5.96 31.90 13.14
C VAL A 114 -4.61 32.36 13.70
N LYS A 115 -4.46 33.67 13.97
CA LYS A 115 -3.23 34.21 14.57
C LYS A 115 -3.00 33.70 16.00
N TYR A 116 -4.07 33.55 16.78
CA TYR A 116 -4.01 32.96 18.13
C TYR A 116 -3.59 31.49 18.07
N GLU A 117 -4.16 30.72 17.15
CA GLU A 117 -3.82 29.31 16.93
C GLU A 117 -2.36 29.14 16.49
N GLU A 118 -1.88 29.97 15.55
CA GLU A 118 -0.47 29.98 15.14
C GLU A 118 0.48 30.36 16.29
N LEU A 119 0.11 31.37 17.10
CA LEU A 119 0.87 31.75 18.28
C LEU A 119 0.86 30.64 19.35
N LEU A 120 -0.26 29.94 19.52
CA LEU A 120 -0.39 28.82 20.46
C LEU A 120 0.47 27.63 20.02
N GLN A 121 0.45 27.30 18.73
CA GLN A 121 1.31 26.26 18.16
C GLN A 121 2.79 26.62 18.30
N ARG A 122 3.17 27.87 18.00
CA ARG A 122 4.54 28.36 18.20
C ARG A 122 4.95 28.34 19.67
N ASN A 123 4.08 28.75 20.58
CA ASN A 123 4.34 28.72 22.02
C ASN A 123 4.51 27.28 22.52
N THR A 124 3.70 26.35 22.02
CA THR A 124 3.81 24.92 22.35
C THR A 124 5.14 24.35 21.86
N ARG A 125 5.56 24.65 20.63
CA ARG A 125 6.87 24.23 20.09
C ARG A 125 8.03 24.81 20.90
N LEU A 126 8.01 26.11 21.18
CA LEU A 126 9.03 26.76 22.01
C LEU A 126 9.07 26.18 23.43
N SER A 127 7.92 25.84 24.01
CA SER A 127 7.85 25.21 25.33
C SER A 127 8.46 23.80 25.32
N GLN A 128 8.23 23.03 24.25
CA GLN A 128 8.87 21.72 24.06
C GLN A 128 10.38 21.85 23.87
N GLU A 129 10.83 22.80 23.05
CA GLU A 129 12.27 23.09 22.83
C GLU A 129 12.95 23.54 24.13
N MET A 130 12.32 24.44 24.89
CA MET A 130 12.81 24.85 26.21
C MET A 130 12.91 23.67 27.19
N GLY A 131 11.95 22.75 27.14
CA GLY A 131 11.99 21.50 27.90
C GLY A 131 13.18 20.62 27.52
N GLN A 132 13.43 20.44 26.23
CA GLN A 132 14.57 19.67 25.72
C GLN A 132 15.92 20.31 26.10
N LEU A 133 16.06 21.62 25.90
CA LEU A 133 17.27 22.36 26.27
C LEU A 133 17.53 22.29 27.78
N THR A 134 16.49 22.35 28.62
CA THR A 134 16.62 22.19 30.07
C THR A 134 17.11 20.78 30.44
N GLN A 135 16.61 19.75 29.76
CA GLN A 135 17.06 18.37 29.99
C GLN A 135 18.52 18.17 29.55
N GLN A 136 18.88 18.68 28.37
CA GLN A 136 20.27 18.64 27.87
C GLN A 136 21.21 19.41 28.79
N GLN A 137 20.81 20.60 29.27
CA GLN A 137 21.59 21.37 30.24
C GLN A 137 21.82 20.56 31.52
N ARG A 138 20.79 19.93 32.09
CA ARG A 138 20.94 19.06 33.27
C ARG A 138 21.88 17.88 33.00
N ALA A 139 21.77 17.24 31.84
CA ALA A 139 22.63 16.13 31.47
C ALA A 139 24.11 16.57 31.36
N VAL A 140 24.37 17.71 30.73
CA VAL A 140 25.73 18.29 30.64
C VAL A 140 26.25 18.69 32.01
N GLU A 141 25.44 19.32 32.87
CA GLU A 141 25.84 19.66 34.24
C GLU A 141 26.25 18.41 35.05
N VAL A 142 25.51 17.30 34.89
CA VAL A 142 25.86 16.03 35.55
C VAL A 142 27.19 15.47 35.02
N LEU A 143 27.42 15.52 33.71
CA LEU A 143 28.69 15.07 33.12
C LEU A 143 29.86 15.93 33.61
N VAL A 144 29.70 17.25 33.61
CA VAL A 144 30.71 18.19 34.09
C VAL A 144 31.02 17.95 35.57
N ARG A 145 30.01 17.76 36.43
CA ARG A 145 30.25 17.41 37.85
C ARG A 145 30.96 16.07 38.02
N LYS A 146 30.71 15.08 37.15
CA LYS A 146 31.46 13.81 37.18
C LYS A 146 32.94 14.01 36.84
N GLU A 147 33.25 14.87 35.88
CA GLU A 147 34.62 15.15 35.42
C GLU A 147 35.41 16.09 36.35
N TYR A 148 34.76 17.08 36.96
CA TYR A 148 35.44 18.09 37.79
C TYR A 148 35.22 17.89 39.31
N GLY A 149 34.26 17.07 39.72
CA GLY A 149 33.90 16.82 41.12
C GLY A 149 32.47 17.24 41.44
N GLU A 150 31.79 16.49 42.31
CA GLU A 150 30.38 16.75 42.68
C GLU A 150 30.20 18.07 43.45
N GLU A 151 31.26 18.58 44.06
CA GLU A 151 31.26 19.81 44.87
C GLU A 151 31.53 21.09 44.04
N VAL A 152 31.74 20.98 42.73
CA VAL A 152 32.07 22.13 41.86
C VAL A 152 30.81 22.83 41.35
N ASP A 153 30.75 24.16 41.54
CA ASP A 153 29.73 24.99 40.89
C ASP A 153 30.02 25.12 39.40
N VAL A 154 29.21 24.44 38.59
CA VAL A 154 29.30 24.43 37.12
C VAL A 154 29.21 25.85 36.54
N ARG A 155 28.50 26.78 37.19
CA ARG A 155 28.38 28.17 36.72
C ARG A 155 29.66 28.95 36.91
N GLU A 156 30.39 28.70 37.99
CA GLU A 156 31.69 29.31 38.25
C GLU A 156 32.77 28.73 37.32
N LEU A 157 32.72 27.41 37.10
CA LEU A 157 33.60 26.72 36.15
C LEU A 157 33.49 27.30 34.72
N ILE A 158 32.28 27.57 34.25
CA ILE A 158 32.05 28.16 32.92
C ILE A 158 32.59 29.60 32.86
N ARG A 159 32.53 30.35 33.96
CA ARG A 159 33.04 31.74 34.02
C ARG A 159 34.56 31.81 34.07
N ASN A 160 35.19 30.88 34.80
CA ASN A 160 36.63 30.87 35.06
C ASN A 160 37.22 29.45 34.84
N PRO A 161 37.36 29.00 33.59
CA PRO A 161 37.81 27.64 33.29
C PRO A 161 39.27 27.37 33.70
N GLU A 162 40.10 28.40 33.83
CA GLU A 162 41.54 28.26 34.09
C GLU A 162 41.87 27.74 35.51
N ASN A 163 40.96 27.94 36.47
CA ASN A 163 41.19 27.58 37.87
C ASN A 163 40.83 26.13 38.18
N PHE A 164 40.10 25.46 37.28
CA PHE A 164 39.60 24.11 37.50
C PHE A 164 40.33 23.12 36.59
N LYS A 165 41.09 22.22 37.21
CA LYS A 165 41.70 21.09 36.52
C LYS A 165 40.79 19.89 36.68
N GLY A 166 40.65 19.08 35.62
CA GLY A 166 39.78 17.90 35.67
C GLY A 166 40.22 16.92 36.77
N ARG A 167 39.26 16.21 37.36
CA ARG A 167 39.51 15.22 38.42
C ARG A 167 40.51 14.16 37.99
N GLN A 168 40.47 13.73 36.73
CA GLN A 168 41.43 12.78 36.18
C GLN A 168 42.87 13.33 36.23
N GLU A 169 43.09 14.58 35.83
CA GLU A 169 44.41 15.22 35.88
C GLU A 169 44.88 15.43 37.32
N GLU A 170 43.97 15.81 38.22
CA GLU A 170 44.28 15.95 39.64
C GLU A 170 44.68 14.61 40.25
N ILE A 171 43.95 13.52 39.96
CA ILE A 171 44.30 12.17 40.38
C ILE A 171 45.68 11.77 39.83
N ILE A 172 45.98 12.05 38.56
CA ILE A 172 47.30 11.75 37.96
C ILE A 172 48.41 12.52 38.68
N ARG A 173 48.22 13.82 38.92
CA ARG A 173 49.18 14.66 39.65
C ARG A 173 49.38 14.15 41.08
N LEU A 174 48.30 13.83 41.80
CA LEU A 174 48.36 13.29 43.15
C LEU A 174 49.07 11.94 43.18
N ARG A 175 48.78 11.04 42.23
CA ARG A 175 49.50 9.76 42.07
C ARG A 175 50.99 9.94 41.78
N ALA A 176 51.36 10.95 40.99
CA ALA A 176 52.77 11.29 40.74
C ALA A 176 53.44 11.82 42.03
N LYS A 177 52.77 12.73 42.74
CA LYS A 177 53.27 13.28 44.01
C LYS A 177 53.42 12.21 45.10
N VAL A 178 52.48 11.26 45.17
CA VAL A 178 52.57 10.10 46.07
C VAL A 178 53.75 9.21 45.70
N ARG A 179 53.99 8.96 44.40
CA ARG A 179 55.20 8.23 43.94
C ARG A 179 56.48 8.95 44.32
N ASP A 180 56.56 10.26 44.12
CA ASP A 180 57.76 11.06 44.44
C ASP A 180 58.01 11.10 45.95
N LEU A 181 56.96 11.25 46.76
CA LEU A 181 57.07 11.23 48.23
C LEU A 181 57.48 9.85 48.75
N ALA A 182 56.91 8.79 48.19
CA ALA A 182 57.29 7.43 48.54
C ALA A 182 58.74 7.13 48.16
N ALA A 183 59.19 7.57 46.98
CA ALA A 183 60.59 7.46 46.56
C ALA A 183 61.54 8.21 47.50
N LYS A 184 61.18 9.42 47.93
CA LYS A 184 61.93 10.19 48.94
C LYS A 184 61.93 9.53 50.32
N ALA A 185 60.89 8.76 50.65
CA ALA A 185 60.78 7.99 51.88
C ALA A 185 61.40 6.57 51.78
N GLY A 186 62.00 6.20 50.64
CA GLY A 186 62.55 4.85 50.42
C GLY A 186 61.48 3.74 50.27
N ALA A 187 60.20 4.11 50.15
CA ALA A 187 59.09 3.20 49.96
C ALA A 187 58.76 3.05 48.47
N THR A 188 58.62 1.82 47.98
CA THR A 188 58.14 1.55 46.62
C THR A 188 56.61 1.51 46.59
N VAL A 189 55.98 2.42 45.85
CA VAL A 189 54.53 2.36 45.57
C VAL A 189 54.31 1.21 44.60
N LYS A 190 54.00 0.03 45.11
CA LYS A 190 53.51 -1.08 44.29
C LYS A 190 52.11 -0.71 43.80
N GLU A 191 51.85 -0.80 42.49
CA GLU A 191 50.47 -0.81 41.98
C GLU A 191 49.69 -1.84 42.81
N GLY A 192 48.68 -1.37 43.53
CA GLY A 192 47.93 -2.24 44.44
C GLY A 192 47.30 -3.40 43.66
N SER A 193 47.26 -4.58 44.26
CA SER A 193 46.62 -5.78 43.68
C SER A 193 45.21 -5.49 43.12
N GLY A 194 44.48 -4.53 43.72
CA GLY A 194 43.18 -4.06 43.23
C GLY A 194 43.22 -3.33 41.88
N GLU A 195 44.26 -2.57 41.55
CA GLU A 195 44.34 -1.84 40.27
C GLU A 195 44.59 -2.78 39.08
N ARG A 196 45.36 -3.85 39.32
CA ARG A 196 45.55 -4.94 38.35
C ARG A 196 44.26 -5.74 38.15
N ALA A 197 43.58 -6.09 39.24
CA ALA A 197 42.29 -6.78 39.19
C ALA A 197 41.20 -5.96 38.48
N VAL A 198 41.19 -4.63 38.66
CA VAL A 198 40.27 -3.73 37.94
C VAL A 198 40.59 -3.69 36.44
N ARG A 199 41.87 -3.60 36.03
CA ARG A 199 42.23 -3.65 34.59
C ARG A 199 41.83 -4.98 33.94
N GLU A 200 42.09 -6.09 34.61
CA GLU A 200 41.70 -7.42 34.13
C GLU A 200 40.17 -7.56 34.07
N GLY A 201 39.44 -7.05 35.07
CA GLY A 201 37.97 -7.02 35.05
C GLY A 201 37.40 -6.17 33.91
N VAL A 202 37.99 -5.00 33.63
CA VAL A 202 37.60 -4.15 32.48
C VAL A 202 37.87 -4.86 31.16
N ARG A 203 39.01 -5.55 31.03
CA ARG A 203 39.34 -6.32 29.82
C ARG A 203 38.38 -7.49 29.61
N ALA A 204 38.09 -8.27 30.65
CA ALA A 204 37.14 -9.37 30.57
C ALA A 204 35.71 -8.88 30.25
N ALA A 205 35.31 -7.73 30.79
CA ALA A 205 34.03 -7.11 30.46
C ALA A 205 33.98 -6.63 28.99
N ALA A 206 35.07 -6.07 28.48
CA ALA A 206 35.18 -5.67 27.08
C ALA A 206 35.09 -6.88 26.13
N GLU A 207 35.79 -7.97 26.44
CA GLU A 207 35.75 -9.22 25.66
C GLU A 207 34.35 -9.84 25.65
N LYS A 208 33.66 -9.88 26.81
CA LYS A 208 32.25 -10.30 26.87
C LYS A 208 31.33 -9.41 26.03
N ARG A 209 31.55 -8.09 26.05
CA ARG A 209 30.77 -7.15 25.24
C ARG A 209 30.98 -7.36 23.75
N THR A 210 32.21 -7.68 23.32
CA THR A 210 32.49 -7.95 21.89
C THR A 210 31.83 -9.24 21.42
N VAL A 211 31.86 -10.30 22.23
CA VAL A 211 31.20 -11.57 21.88
C VAL A 211 29.68 -11.40 21.81
N GLU A 212 29.08 -10.72 22.79
CA GLU A 212 27.63 -10.47 22.77
C GLU A 212 27.22 -9.56 21.60
N MET A 213 28.06 -8.59 21.25
CA MET A 213 27.82 -7.74 20.07
C MET A 213 27.86 -8.54 18.77
N GLN A 214 28.81 -9.47 18.63
CA GLN A 214 28.87 -10.37 17.47
C GLN A 214 27.64 -11.28 17.41
N ARG A 215 27.24 -11.88 18.54
CA ARG A 215 26.02 -12.70 18.64
C ARG A 215 24.77 -11.92 18.21
N LEU A 216 24.61 -10.70 18.71
CA LEU A 216 23.49 -9.83 18.36
C LEU A 216 23.54 -9.35 16.89
N GLN A 217 24.73 -9.22 16.31
CA GLN A 217 24.90 -8.91 14.89
C GLN A 217 24.46 -10.08 14.01
N GLU A 218 24.88 -11.30 14.35
CA GLU A 218 24.45 -12.53 13.66
C GLU A 218 22.94 -12.72 13.77
N GLU A 219 22.37 -12.57 14.98
CA GLU A 219 20.94 -12.67 15.21
C GLU A 219 20.15 -11.61 14.42
N ASN A 220 20.65 -10.37 14.34
CA ASN A 220 20.03 -9.33 13.50
C ASN A 220 20.10 -9.66 12.00
N GLN A 221 21.21 -10.23 11.52
CA GLN A 221 21.35 -10.63 10.12
C GLN A 221 20.36 -11.75 9.79
N GLU A 222 20.26 -12.80 10.60
CA GLU A 222 19.29 -13.87 10.39
C GLU A 222 17.84 -13.37 10.42
N LEU A 223 17.51 -12.46 11.35
CA LEU A 223 16.17 -11.87 11.41
C LEU A 223 15.88 -11.02 10.17
N GLN A 224 16.87 -10.29 9.66
CA GLN A 224 16.73 -9.50 8.45
C GLN A 224 16.47 -10.39 7.22
N GLU A 225 17.19 -11.51 7.08
CA GLU A 225 16.97 -12.50 6.03
C GLU A 225 15.57 -13.10 6.10
N LYS A 226 15.10 -13.48 7.30
CA LYS A 226 13.72 -14.00 7.51
C LYS A 226 12.66 -12.96 7.14
N VAL A 227 12.90 -11.68 7.43
CA VAL A 227 12.00 -10.58 7.05
C VAL A 227 11.95 -10.43 5.53
N ASP A 228 13.09 -10.49 4.85
CA ASP A 228 13.14 -10.34 3.40
C ASP A 228 12.54 -11.56 2.67
N GLU A 229 12.73 -12.77 3.19
CA GLU A 229 12.04 -13.97 2.70
C GLU A 229 10.51 -13.85 2.85
N ALA A 230 10.03 -13.40 4.02
CA ALA A 230 8.61 -13.18 4.27
C ALA A 230 8.03 -12.09 3.34
N ARG A 231 8.79 -11.02 3.08
CA ARG A 231 8.40 -9.96 2.13
C ARG A 231 8.32 -10.50 0.70
N PHE A 232 9.27 -11.35 0.29
CA PHE A 232 9.23 -11.99 -1.03
C PHE A 232 7.99 -12.86 -1.19
N LYS A 233 7.68 -13.70 -0.19
CA LYS A 233 6.44 -14.53 -0.17
C LYS A 233 5.19 -13.66 -0.23
N SER A 234 5.14 -12.57 0.52
CA SER A 234 4.01 -11.64 0.52
C SER A 234 3.82 -10.96 -0.84
N LYS A 235 4.90 -10.53 -1.50
CA LYS A 235 4.85 -9.99 -2.87
C LYS A 235 4.28 -11.01 -3.86
N GLY A 236 4.70 -12.28 -3.76
CA GLY A 236 4.16 -13.36 -4.58
C GLY A 236 2.66 -13.59 -4.36
N GLN A 237 2.22 -13.57 -3.10
CA GLN A 237 0.79 -13.68 -2.76
C GLN A 237 -0.04 -12.50 -3.29
N VAL A 238 0.46 -11.27 -3.19
CA VAL A 238 -0.19 -10.07 -3.75
C VAL A 238 -0.34 -10.19 -5.27
N GLY A 239 0.70 -10.66 -5.97
CA GLY A 239 0.63 -10.93 -7.40
C GLY A 239 -0.43 -11.97 -7.75
N ARG A 240 -0.50 -13.07 -6.99
CA ARG A 240 -1.53 -14.10 -7.18
C ARG A 240 -2.94 -13.55 -6.95
N ILE A 241 -3.15 -12.76 -5.89
CA ILE A 241 -4.44 -12.11 -5.61
C ILE A 241 -4.85 -11.24 -6.80
N ARG A 242 -3.96 -10.40 -7.31
CA ARG A 242 -4.24 -9.53 -8.45
C ARG A 242 -4.65 -10.31 -9.71
N VAL A 243 -3.97 -11.43 -10.01
CA VAL A 243 -4.34 -12.29 -11.15
C VAL A 243 -5.72 -12.92 -10.94
N LEU A 244 -6.01 -13.39 -9.73
CA LEU A 244 -7.32 -13.95 -9.39
C LEU A 244 -8.44 -12.91 -9.41
N GLU A 245 -8.18 -11.68 -8.97
CA GLU A 245 -9.13 -10.56 -9.05
C GLU A 245 -9.44 -10.20 -10.51
N ASN A 246 -8.41 -10.16 -11.36
CA ASN A 246 -8.57 -9.91 -12.79
C ASN A 246 -9.40 -11.02 -13.46
N SER A 247 -9.13 -12.29 -13.17
CA SER A 247 -9.90 -13.40 -13.75
C SER A 247 -11.35 -13.39 -13.26
N LEU A 248 -11.58 -13.04 -11.99
CA LEU A 248 -12.91 -12.87 -11.43
C LEU A 248 -13.68 -11.71 -12.08
N SER A 249 -13.01 -10.59 -12.39
CA SER A 249 -13.61 -9.48 -13.15
C SER A 249 -14.03 -9.92 -14.55
N GLN A 250 -13.12 -10.61 -15.28
CA GLN A 250 -13.41 -11.13 -16.62
C GLN A 250 -14.58 -12.11 -16.61
N ILE A 251 -14.68 -12.99 -15.59
CA ILE A 251 -15.82 -13.91 -15.45
C ILE A 251 -17.12 -13.15 -15.21
N LYS A 252 -17.11 -12.09 -14.38
CA LYS A 252 -18.29 -11.26 -14.15
C LYS A 252 -18.75 -10.55 -15.43
N GLU A 253 -17.82 -10.01 -16.21
CA GLU A 253 -18.12 -9.39 -17.50
C GLU A 253 -18.73 -10.40 -18.48
N LYS A 254 -18.14 -11.60 -18.60
CA LYS A 254 -18.70 -12.69 -19.41
C LYS A 254 -20.10 -13.08 -18.95
N MET A 255 -20.33 -13.18 -17.63
CA MET A 255 -21.63 -13.48 -17.07
C MET A 255 -22.66 -12.40 -17.39
N ALA A 256 -22.28 -11.12 -17.30
CA ALA A 256 -23.14 -10.00 -17.68
C ALA A 256 -23.55 -10.06 -19.16
N VAL A 257 -22.61 -10.42 -20.06
CA VAL A 257 -22.92 -10.62 -21.48
C VAL A 257 -23.91 -11.76 -21.68
N VAL A 258 -23.73 -12.90 -21.02
CA VAL A 258 -24.66 -14.03 -21.12
C VAL A 258 -26.05 -13.64 -20.63
N LEU A 259 -26.15 -12.96 -19.48
CA LEU A 259 -27.43 -12.49 -18.95
C LEU A 259 -28.13 -11.51 -19.91
N ASN A 260 -27.38 -10.60 -20.54
CA ASN A 260 -27.92 -9.69 -21.55
C ASN A 260 -28.42 -10.43 -22.81
N LYS A 261 -27.70 -11.47 -23.24
CA LYS A 261 -28.12 -12.34 -24.35
C LYS A 261 -29.42 -13.06 -23.99
N THR A 262 -29.47 -13.75 -22.86
CA THR A 262 -30.69 -14.44 -22.40
C THR A 262 -31.87 -13.48 -22.27
N ALA A 263 -31.67 -12.29 -21.72
CA ALA A 263 -32.74 -11.28 -21.63
C ALA A 263 -33.23 -10.80 -23.01
N THR A 264 -32.35 -10.77 -24.01
CA THR A 264 -32.70 -10.42 -25.39
C THR A 264 -33.44 -11.58 -26.06
N ASP A 265 -32.98 -12.81 -25.85
CA ASP A 265 -33.63 -14.03 -26.33
C ASP A 265 -35.04 -14.17 -25.73
N ASP A 266 -35.22 -13.86 -24.45
CA ASP A 266 -36.54 -13.85 -23.79
C ASP A 266 -37.49 -12.80 -24.38
N LYS A 267 -36.98 -11.66 -24.84
CA LYS A 267 -37.78 -10.65 -25.56
C LYS A 267 -38.19 -11.17 -26.93
N LEU A 268 -37.26 -11.79 -27.66
CA LEU A 268 -37.52 -12.39 -28.96
C LEU A 268 -38.56 -13.51 -28.86
N ILE A 269 -38.41 -14.42 -27.90
CA ILE A 269 -39.36 -15.51 -27.64
C ILE A 269 -40.74 -14.94 -27.32
N ARG A 270 -40.83 -13.88 -26.50
CA ARG A 270 -42.11 -13.21 -26.23
C ARG A 270 -42.75 -12.62 -27.48
N ALA A 271 -41.96 -11.95 -28.33
CA ALA A 271 -42.46 -11.38 -29.58
C ALA A 271 -42.96 -12.47 -30.54
N GLN A 272 -42.21 -13.56 -30.69
CA GLN A 272 -42.60 -14.70 -31.53
C GLN A 272 -43.86 -15.39 -31.00
N LYS A 273 -43.95 -15.62 -29.68
CA LYS A 273 -45.17 -16.17 -29.06
C LYS A 273 -46.38 -15.27 -29.30
N ALA A 274 -46.22 -13.95 -29.18
CA ALA A 274 -47.29 -12.99 -29.47
C ALA A 274 -47.72 -13.03 -30.95
N GLN A 275 -46.77 -13.17 -31.89
CA GLN A 275 -47.08 -13.35 -33.31
C GLN A 275 -47.83 -14.66 -33.58
N ILE A 276 -47.37 -15.78 -33.01
CA ILE A 276 -48.06 -17.07 -33.12
C ILE A 276 -49.48 -16.96 -32.58
N GLN A 277 -49.66 -16.30 -31.44
CA GLN A 277 -50.98 -16.11 -30.85
C GLN A 277 -51.88 -15.23 -31.74
N ALA A 278 -51.38 -14.11 -32.25
CA ALA A 278 -52.12 -13.25 -33.18
C ALA A 278 -52.51 -13.99 -34.48
N LEU A 279 -51.62 -14.82 -35.02
CA LEU A 279 -51.94 -15.67 -36.19
C LEU A 279 -52.97 -16.74 -35.85
N THR A 280 -52.87 -17.35 -34.67
CA THR A 280 -53.85 -18.34 -34.18
C THR A 280 -55.23 -17.70 -34.01
N ASP A 281 -55.30 -16.51 -33.40
CA ASP A 281 -56.54 -15.75 -33.22
C ASP A 281 -57.13 -15.31 -34.57
N ARG A 282 -56.27 -14.91 -35.53
CA ARG A 282 -56.69 -14.58 -36.89
C ARG A 282 -57.24 -15.80 -37.63
N LEU A 283 -56.62 -16.97 -37.46
CA LEU A 283 -57.13 -18.25 -38.02
C LEU A 283 -58.44 -18.66 -37.36
N ALA A 284 -58.55 -18.53 -36.04
CA ALA A 284 -59.78 -18.82 -35.31
C ALA A 284 -60.93 -17.87 -35.73
N GLY A 285 -60.62 -16.58 -35.92
CA GLY A 285 -61.56 -15.56 -36.42
C GLY A 285 -61.89 -15.66 -37.91
N LYS A 286 -61.08 -16.37 -38.70
CA LYS A 286 -61.29 -16.63 -40.15
C LYS A 286 -61.99 -17.96 -40.45
N SER A 287 -62.58 -18.61 -39.45
CA SER A 287 -63.50 -19.75 -39.64
C SER A 287 -64.80 -19.43 -40.40
N GLY A 288 -64.82 -18.36 -41.22
CA GLY A 288 -65.76 -18.11 -42.31
C GLY A 288 -65.06 -18.33 -43.65
N ALA A 289 -65.44 -19.40 -44.35
CA ALA A 289 -64.80 -20.02 -45.52
C ALA A 289 -64.51 -19.12 -46.76
N ALA A 290 -64.82 -17.82 -46.74
CA ALA A 290 -64.56 -16.89 -47.82
C ALA A 290 -63.23 -16.10 -47.68
N GLY A 291 -62.73 -15.90 -46.45
CA GLY A 291 -61.53 -15.10 -46.19
C GLY A 291 -60.19 -15.86 -46.27
N ASP A 292 -60.24 -17.17 -46.46
CA ASP A 292 -59.07 -18.07 -46.50
C ASP A 292 -58.42 -18.14 -47.89
N ALA A 293 -59.18 -18.00 -48.98
CA ALA A 293 -58.63 -18.07 -50.33
C ALA A 293 -57.78 -16.82 -50.66
N GLU A 294 -58.27 -15.64 -50.30
CA GLU A 294 -57.61 -14.36 -50.56
C GLU A 294 -56.37 -14.17 -49.68
N ALA A 295 -56.44 -14.63 -48.43
CA ALA A 295 -55.31 -14.60 -47.51
C ALA A 295 -54.22 -15.62 -47.85
N ARG A 296 -54.58 -16.77 -48.44
CA ARG A 296 -53.60 -17.75 -48.96
C ARG A 296 -52.85 -17.18 -50.17
N MET A 297 -53.56 -16.52 -51.08
CA MET A 297 -52.95 -15.87 -52.24
C MET A 297 -52.01 -14.72 -51.83
N GLU A 298 -52.40 -13.89 -50.87
CA GLU A 298 -51.50 -12.85 -50.31
C GLU A 298 -50.28 -13.43 -49.57
N LEU A 299 -50.44 -14.58 -48.91
CA LEU A 299 -49.34 -15.29 -48.26
C LEU A 299 -48.38 -15.91 -49.27
N GLU A 300 -48.89 -16.52 -50.35
CA GLU A 300 -48.08 -17.04 -51.45
C GLU A 300 -47.29 -15.92 -52.14
N GLN A 301 -47.92 -14.80 -52.46
CA GLN A 301 -47.22 -13.65 -53.06
C GLN A 301 -46.11 -13.10 -52.14
N ARG A 302 -46.37 -12.99 -50.83
CA ARG A 302 -45.33 -12.58 -49.88
C ARG A 302 -44.22 -13.61 -49.71
N CYS A 303 -44.53 -14.90 -49.79
CA CYS A 303 -43.52 -15.95 -49.79
C CYS A 303 -42.63 -15.84 -51.03
N GLU A 304 -43.20 -15.63 -52.22
CA GLU A 304 -42.44 -15.41 -53.45
C GLU A 304 -41.58 -14.13 -53.37
N GLU A 305 -42.11 -13.04 -52.81
CA GLU A 305 -41.34 -11.80 -52.59
C GLU A 305 -40.15 -12.02 -51.63
N PHE A 306 -40.36 -12.73 -50.52
CA PHE A 306 -39.28 -13.05 -49.60
C PHE A 306 -38.27 -14.03 -50.20
N GLU A 307 -38.70 -15.01 -50.99
CA GLU A 307 -37.79 -15.92 -51.71
C GLU A 307 -36.93 -15.14 -52.72
N MET A 308 -37.51 -14.21 -53.47
CA MET A 308 -36.75 -13.32 -54.35
C MET A 308 -35.76 -12.44 -53.57
N GLN A 309 -36.14 -11.97 -52.40
CA GLN A 309 -35.27 -11.15 -51.55
C GLN A 309 -34.13 -11.97 -50.94
N VAL A 310 -34.39 -13.21 -50.51
CA VAL A 310 -33.37 -14.16 -50.05
C VAL A 310 -32.40 -14.48 -51.18
N GLN A 311 -32.89 -14.83 -52.37
CA GLN A 311 -32.03 -15.07 -53.54
C GLN A 311 -31.17 -13.85 -53.89
N ARG A 312 -31.72 -12.64 -53.74
CA ARG A 312 -30.96 -11.40 -53.96
C ARG A 312 -29.86 -11.24 -52.91
N GLN A 313 -30.15 -11.49 -51.64
CA GLN A 313 -29.18 -11.41 -50.55
C GLN A 313 -28.11 -12.50 -50.68
N GLU A 314 -28.48 -13.72 -51.07
CA GLU A 314 -27.53 -14.82 -51.35
C GLU A 314 -26.56 -14.44 -52.47
N ARG A 315 -27.04 -13.83 -53.57
CA ARG A 315 -26.17 -13.32 -54.64
C ARG A 315 -25.21 -12.23 -54.14
N ILE A 316 -25.67 -11.34 -53.27
CA ILE A 316 -24.82 -10.30 -52.67
C ILE A 316 -23.76 -10.93 -51.76
N ILE A 317 -24.14 -11.89 -50.93
CA ILE A 317 -23.21 -12.61 -50.04
C ILE A 317 -22.15 -13.35 -50.87
N LEU A 318 -22.54 -14.04 -51.94
CA LEU A 318 -21.60 -14.71 -52.84
C LEU A 318 -20.63 -13.72 -53.50
N ALA A 319 -21.13 -12.59 -54.02
CA ALA A 319 -20.27 -11.56 -54.60
C ALA A 319 -19.30 -10.95 -53.58
N LEU A 320 -19.75 -10.73 -52.33
CA LEU A 320 -18.89 -10.25 -51.25
C LEU A 320 -17.86 -11.29 -50.82
N GLN A 321 -18.22 -12.57 -50.79
CA GLN A 321 -17.28 -13.66 -50.50
C GLN A 321 -16.22 -13.81 -51.60
N GLU A 322 -16.61 -13.68 -52.86
CA GLU A 322 -15.69 -13.69 -54.01
C GLU A 322 -14.73 -12.49 -53.97
N GLN A 323 -15.23 -11.29 -53.63
CA GLN A 323 -14.38 -10.12 -53.41
C GLN A 323 -13.41 -10.29 -52.23
N LEU A 324 -13.85 -10.97 -51.16
CA LEU A 324 -13.00 -11.25 -50.00
C LEU A 324 -11.92 -12.29 -50.34
N GLN A 325 -12.27 -13.32 -51.12
CA GLN A 325 -11.32 -14.31 -51.63
C GLN A 325 -10.30 -13.68 -52.56
N ALA A 326 -10.73 -12.84 -53.52
CA ALA A 326 -9.81 -12.11 -54.40
C ALA A 326 -8.87 -11.19 -53.61
N ALA A 327 -9.37 -10.47 -52.60
CA ALA A 327 -8.54 -9.63 -51.74
C ALA A 327 -7.57 -10.44 -50.84
N GLN A 328 -7.91 -11.68 -50.49
CA GLN A 328 -7.01 -12.60 -49.79
C GLN A 328 -5.94 -13.17 -50.74
N GLU A 329 -6.30 -13.52 -51.97
CA GLU A 329 -5.37 -13.99 -53.00
C GLU A 329 -4.40 -12.88 -53.44
N ASP A 330 -4.84 -11.62 -53.50
CA ASP A 330 -3.98 -10.47 -53.76
C ASP A 330 -3.01 -10.22 -52.58
N ALA A 331 -3.47 -10.41 -51.33
CA ALA A 331 -2.61 -10.29 -50.15
C ALA A 331 -1.57 -11.42 -50.04
N ASP A 332 -1.96 -12.65 -50.42
CA ASP A 332 -1.05 -13.81 -50.46
C ASP A 332 -0.09 -13.76 -51.67
N GLY A 333 -0.50 -13.13 -52.78
CA GLY A 333 0.32 -12.92 -53.98
C GLY A 333 1.43 -11.88 -53.82
N GLU A 334 1.23 -10.87 -52.96
CA GLU A 334 2.28 -9.89 -52.61
C GLU A 334 3.40 -10.53 -51.74
N ASP A 335 3.10 -11.57 -50.96
CA ASP A 335 4.12 -12.33 -50.19
C ASP A 335 4.90 -13.36 -51.05
N GLU A 336 4.31 -13.91 -52.12
CA GLU A 336 5.04 -14.76 -53.08
C GLU A 336 5.93 -13.97 -54.05
N ALA A 337 5.62 -12.70 -54.34
CA ALA A 337 6.48 -11.83 -55.17
C ALA A 337 7.75 -11.38 -54.43
N VAL A 338 7.71 -11.26 -53.10
CA VAL A 338 8.89 -10.93 -52.27
C VAL A 338 9.81 -12.14 -52.08
N THR A 339 9.28 -13.36 -52.11
CA THR A 339 10.08 -14.59 -51.89
C THR A 339 10.70 -15.19 -53.17
N ARG A 340 10.32 -14.73 -54.36
CA ARG A 340 10.91 -15.21 -55.64
C ARG A 340 11.96 -14.29 -56.29
N GLY A 341 12.21 -13.10 -55.73
CA GLY A 341 13.19 -12.13 -56.23
C GLY A 341 14.55 -12.12 -55.52
N GLY A 342 14.78 -12.99 -54.53
CA GLY A 342 15.95 -12.92 -53.63
C GLY A 342 16.91 -14.11 -53.70
N ALA A 343 17.14 -14.68 -54.88
CA ALA A 343 18.13 -15.75 -55.05
C ALA A 343 19.09 -15.42 -56.20
N GLU A 344 20.08 -14.56 -55.93
CA GLU A 344 21.47 -14.71 -56.40
C GLU A 344 22.35 -13.59 -55.81
N GLU A 345 23.60 -13.97 -55.48
CA GLU A 345 24.75 -13.17 -55.03
C GLU A 345 24.98 -12.89 -53.52
N GLY A 346 25.90 -13.69 -52.96
CA GLY A 346 26.92 -13.28 -51.99
C GLY A 346 26.57 -13.61 -50.54
N GLY A 347 27.12 -14.63 -49.88
CA GLY A 347 28.52 -15.05 -49.90
C GLY A 347 29.25 -14.50 -48.67
N GLU A 348 29.28 -15.33 -47.62
CA GLU A 348 30.42 -15.45 -46.68
C GLU A 348 30.68 -14.31 -45.66
N TYR A 349 30.26 -14.47 -44.40
CA TYR A 349 31.17 -14.77 -43.26
C TYR A 349 30.38 -14.89 -41.95
N GLY A 350 30.78 -15.84 -41.12
CA GLY A 350 30.01 -16.34 -39.98
C GLY A 350 30.23 -15.65 -38.63
N GLY A 351 29.30 -15.94 -37.71
CA GLY A 351 29.66 -16.57 -36.44
C GLY A 351 29.45 -15.78 -35.14
N SER A 352 28.28 -16.01 -34.53
CA SER A 352 28.05 -16.16 -33.08
C SER A 352 27.94 -14.91 -32.19
N GLU A 353 26.75 -14.28 -32.22
CA GLU A 353 26.08 -13.70 -31.05
C GLU A 353 25.20 -14.78 -30.40
N GLY A 354 24.98 -14.85 -29.09
CA GLY A 354 24.89 -13.77 -28.11
C GLY A 354 23.43 -13.66 -27.68
N GLY A 355 22.99 -14.52 -26.76
CA GLY A 355 21.61 -14.56 -26.31
C GLY A 355 21.42 -13.90 -24.94
N GLN A 356 20.95 -12.65 -24.95
CA GLN A 356 19.94 -12.13 -24.01
C GLN A 356 19.34 -10.83 -24.56
N SER A 357 18.01 -10.73 -24.38
CA SER A 357 16.99 -9.72 -24.76
C SER A 357 17.31 -8.26 -24.32
N PRO A 358 16.41 -7.23 -24.30
CA PRO A 358 14.95 -7.13 -24.63
C PRO A 358 14.48 -5.76 -25.25
N GLY A 359 13.15 -5.58 -25.38
CA GLY A 359 12.44 -4.27 -25.50
C GLY A 359 12.48 -3.60 -26.88
N ALA A 360 11.69 -2.58 -27.25
CA ALA A 360 10.47 -1.92 -26.78
C ALA A 360 10.34 -0.65 -27.67
N GLU A 361 9.10 -0.21 -27.99
CA GLU A 361 8.73 1.22 -28.25
C GLU A 361 9.40 1.91 -29.48
N ASP A 362 8.96 3.01 -30.09
CA ASP A 362 7.76 3.86 -30.16
C ASP A 362 8.01 4.85 -31.33
N ALA A 363 6.94 5.52 -31.82
CA ALA A 363 6.97 6.82 -32.54
C ALA A 363 7.60 6.85 -33.97
N ALA A 364 7.30 7.76 -34.92
CA ALA A 364 6.66 9.07 -34.85
C ALA A 364 6.16 9.55 -36.25
N ALA A 365 5.16 10.45 -36.20
CA ALA A 365 5.02 11.74 -36.90
C ALA A 365 4.96 11.87 -38.45
N VAL A 366 3.86 12.49 -38.92
CA VAL A 366 3.79 13.37 -40.10
C VAL A 366 3.27 14.75 -39.67
N ALA A 367 3.92 15.79 -40.23
CA ALA A 367 3.76 17.25 -40.19
C ALA A 367 2.32 17.81 -40.02
N GLY A 368 2.07 19.05 -39.57
CA GLY A 368 2.85 20.28 -39.46
C GLY A 368 1.89 21.48 -39.62
N LEU A 369 2.38 22.71 -39.40
CA LEU A 369 1.70 24.03 -39.29
C LEU A 369 1.32 24.38 -37.83
N GLY A 370 1.94 25.34 -37.13
CA GLY A 370 2.80 26.46 -37.54
C GLY A 370 2.16 27.76 -37.04
N GLY A 371 2.48 28.15 -35.81
CA GLY A 371 1.97 29.38 -35.18
C GLY A 371 2.96 29.91 -34.15
N SER A 372 3.56 31.04 -34.49
CA SER A 372 4.32 32.00 -33.68
C SER A 372 3.92 32.11 -32.21
N ASP A 373 4.85 32.37 -31.29
CA ASP A 373 5.16 33.75 -30.85
C ASP A 373 6.29 33.77 -29.80
N ALA A 374 6.84 34.97 -29.65
CA ALA A 374 8.09 35.46 -29.08
C ALA A 374 8.48 35.12 -27.62
N GLY A 375 9.79 35.34 -27.39
CA GLY A 375 10.36 36.00 -26.21
C GLY A 375 10.81 35.05 -25.11
N GLY A 376 12.04 35.10 -24.60
CA GLY A 376 13.06 36.13 -24.65
C GLY A 376 13.90 35.92 -23.38
N ASP A 377 15.22 36.13 -23.51
CA ASP A 377 16.17 36.59 -22.51
C ASP A 377 16.18 35.93 -21.11
N ASP A 378 17.32 35.41 -20.68
CA ASP A 378 18.37 36.28 -20.13
C ASP A 378 19.47 35.42 -19.46
N ASP A 379 20.68 35.91 -19.62
CA ASP A 379 21.96 35.33 -19.26
C ASP A 379 22.22 35.34 -17.73
N GLY A 380 23.23 34.59 -17.31
CA GLY A 380 23.86 34.77 -16.00
C GLY A 380 24.46 33.48 -15.46
N GLU A 381 25.60 33.03 -16.00
CA GLU A 381 26.95 33.27 -15.46
C GLU A 381 27.21 32.72 -14.04
N GLU A 382 28.14 31.76 -14.03
CA GLU A 382 29.26 31.58 -13.08
C GLU A 382 29.03 31.78 -11.57
N ARG A 383 29.09 30.69 -10.80
CA ARG A 383 30.30 30.23 -10.06
C ARG A 383 30.01 29.06 -9.13
#